data_AF-A0A1G0YB57-F1
#
_entry.id   AF-A0A1G0YB57-F1
#
_cell.length_a   1.000
_cell.length_b   1.000
_cell.length_c   1.000
_cell.angle_alpha   90.00
_cell.angle_beta   90.00
_cell.angle_gamma   90.00
#
_symmetry.space_group_name_H-M   'P 1'
#
loop_
_entity.id
_entity.type
_entity.pdbx_description
1 polymer ?
#
loop_
_entity_poly.entity_id
_entity_poly.type
_entity_poly.pdbx_seq_one_letter_code
_entity_poly.pdbx_strand_id
1 'polypeptide(L)'
;MKRIHISAPTSDHSVFSQAFTLIEVLVVVAIIAVLASMILGVAGLATKKADEGKALSDMEKIKNALEDYRVEYGRYPINFLPANTTNWVAQLWCQPQALGKKPFLVLKGWTDPNINYGAIDPWGATYRYLHRSASPYADHNDSKFGYDLWSLGPDGQTNLNNWTAQ
;
A
#
# COMPACT_ATOMS: atom_id res chain seq x y z
N MET A 1 3.38 54.31 82.79
CA MET A 1 2.77 54.24 81.45
C MET A 1 2.97 52.83 80.90
N LYS A 2 1.91 52.05 80.68
CA LYS A 2 1.96 50.66 80.19
C LYS A 2 1.46 50.64 78.74
N ARG A 3 2.33 50.29 77.78
CA ARG A 3 1.96 50.21 76.35
C ARG A 3 1.21 48.92 76.06
N ILE A 4 0.06 49.03 75.40
CA ILE A 4 -0.72 47.89 74.90
C ILE A 4 -0.11 47.49 73.55
N HIS A 5 0.25 46.21 73.42
CA HIS A 5 0.69 45.60 72.16
C HIS A 5 -0.53 44.89 71.55
N ILE A 6 -0.97 45.31 70.36
CA ILE A 6 -2.07 44.68 69.62
C ILE A 6 -1.45 43.89 68.47
N SER A 7 -1.62 42.58 68.48
CA SER A 7 -1.20 41.69 67.38
C SER A 7 -2.39 41.44 66.44
N ALA A 8 -2.17 41.59 65.14
CA ALA A 8 -3.19 41.33 64.11
C ALA A 8 -3.41 39.82 63.89
N PRO A 9 -4.62 39.38 63.48
CA PRO A 9 -4.89 37.97 63.18
C PRO A 9 -4.45 37.62 61.75
N THR A 10 -3.70 36.54 61.59
CA THR A 10 -3.38 35.95 60.28
C THR A 10 -4.41 34.88 59.92
N SER A 11 -5.15 35.08 58.83
CA SER A 11 -6.09 34.11 58.28
C SER A 11 -5.33 32.99 57.55
N ASP A 12 -5.32 31.80 58.14
CA ASP A 12 -4.74 30.60 57.54
C ASP A 12 -5.78 29.92 56.64
N HIS A 13 -5.55 29.94 55.32
CA HIS A 13 -6.37 29.24 54.35
C HIS A 13 -5.79 27.84 54.12
N SER A 14 -6.29 26.86 54.87
CA SER A 14 -5.98 25.45 54.65
C SER A 14 -6.63 24.96 53.35
N VAL A 15 -5.83 24.83 52.30
CA VAL A 15 -6.23 24.13 51.08
C VAL A 15 -6.27 22.64 51.41
N PHE A 16 -7.47 22.08 51.57
CA PHE A 16 -7.66 20.64 51.74
C PHE A 16 -7.18 19.91 50.49
N SER A 17 -6.02 19.26 50.59
CA SER A 17 -5.53 18.36 49.55
C SER A 17 -6.27 17.02 49.71
N GLN A 18 -7.26 16.76 48.84
CA GLN A 18 -7.93 15.45 48.79
C GLN A 18 -6.93 14.40 48.31
N ALA A 19 -6.63 13.44 49.19
CA ALA A 19 -5.85 12.27 48.82
C ALA A 19 -6.71 11.30 48.00
N PHE A 20 -6.21 10.90 46.83
CA PHE A 20 -6.86 9.91 45.97
C PHE A 20 -6.91 8.54 46.63
N THR A 21 -8.01 7.83 46.42
CA THR A 21 -8.17 6.47 46.95
C THR A 21 -7.54 5.44 46.01
N LEU A 22 -7.03 4.34 46.55
CA LEU A 22 -6.48 3.25 45.73
C LEU A 22 -7.51 2.65 44.77
N ILE A 23 -8.78 2.59 45.20
CA ILE A 23 -9.87 2.06 44.38
C ILE A 23 -10.15 2.93 43.16
N GLU A 24 -9.97 4.24 43.28
CA GLU A 24 -10.19 5.21 42.20
C GLU A 24 -9.11 5.08 41.12
N VAL A 25 -7.86 4.83 41.51
CA VAL A 25 -6.79 4.54 40.53
C VAL A 25 -6.97 3.14 39.92
N LEU A 26 -7.43 2.15 40.71
CA LEU A 26 -7.68 0.78 40.24
C LEU A 26 -8.73 0.74 39.13
N VAL A 27 -9.84 1.47 39.28
CA VAL A 27 -10.90 1.46 38.26
C VAL A 27 -10.45 2.14 36.97
N VAL A 28 -9.62 3.19 37.08
CA VAL A 28 -9.11 3.93 35.92
C VAL A 28 -8.18 3.06 35.08
N VAL A 29 -7.23 2.35 35.72
CA VAL A 29 -6.33 1.46 34.97
C VAL A 29 -7.09 0.27 34.36
N ALA A 30 -8.15 -0.21 35.02
CA ALA A 30 -9.02 -1.25 34.46
C ALA A 30 -9.75 -0.76 33.19
N ILE A 31 -10.29 0.46 33.19
CA ILE A 31 -10.94 1.05 32.01
C ILE A 31 -9.93 1.28 30.88
N ILE A 32 -8.75 1.81 31.17
CA ILE A 32 -7.68 2.01 30.17
C ILE A 32 -7.26 0.68 29.54
N ALA A 33 -7.12 -0.39 30.33
CA ALA A 33 -6.76 -1.72 29.82
C ALA A 33 -7.80 -2.29 28.85
N VAL A 34 -9.10 -2.14 29.15
CA VAL A 34 -10.19 -2.56 28.25
C VAL A 34 -10.16 -1.77 26.95
N LEU A 35 -10.06 -0.44 27.02
CA LEU A 35 -10.02 0.41 25.82
C LEU A 35 -8.79 0.13 24.96
N ALA A 36 -7.62 -0.05 25.56
CA ALA A 36 -6.39 -0.39 24.86
C ALA A 36 -6.49 -1.75 24.12
N SER A 37 -7.18 -2.73 24.71
CA SER A 37 -7.38 -4.05 24.09
C SER A 37 -8.22 -3.98 22.80
N MET A 38 -9.20 -3.09 22.74
CA MET A 38 -10.08 -2.96 21.58
C MET A 38 -9.39 -2.27 20.39
N ILE A 39 -8.51 -1.31 20.66
CA ILE A 39 -7.79 -0.55 19.61
C ILE A 39 -6.84 -1.46 18.81
N LEU A 40 -6.20 -2.43 19.46
CA LEU A 40 -5.23 -3.32 18.81
C LEU A 40 -5.88 -4.37 17.88
N GLY A 41 -7.14 -4.75 18.12
CA GLY A 41 -7.79 -5.87 17.42
C GLY A 41 -8.26 -5.58 15.99
N VAL A 42 -8.44 -4.31 15.60
CA VAL A 42 -9.16 -3.94 14.36
C VAL A 42 -8.25 -3.55 13.19
N ALA A 43 -6.95 -3.34 13.42
CA ALA A 43 -6.06 -2.76 12.41
C ALA A 43 -5.70 -3.72 11.24
N GLY A 44 -5.78 -5.04 11.44
CA GLY A 44 -5.23 -6.02 10.48
C GLY A 44 -6.15 -6.48 9.34
N LEU A 45 -7.47 -6.31 9.44
CA LEU A 45 -8.42 -6.77 8.41
C LEU A 45 -8.74 -5.68 7.37
N ALA A 46 -8.72 -4.42 7.77
CA ALA A 46 -8.97 -3.28 6.87
C ALA A 46 -7.85 -3.12 5.82
N THR A 47 -6.61 -3.49 6.18
CA THR A 47 -5.45 -3.40 5.29
C THR A 47 -5.52 -4.39 4.14
N LYS A 48 -5.87 -5.66 4.40
CA LYS A 48 -5.95 -6.70 3.35
C LYS A 48 -6.88 -6.33 2.18
N LYS A 49 -8.10 -5.89 2.50
CA LYS A 49 -9.08 -5.50 1.46
C LYS A 49 -8.66 -4.23 0.72
N ALA A 50 -7.98 -3.30 1.40
CA ALA A 50 -7.43 -2.11 0.78
C ALA A 50 -6.28 -2.46 -0.19
N ASP A 51 -5.42 -3.41 0.20
CA ASP A 51 -4.33 -3.92 -0.62
C ASP A 51 -4.88 -4.62 -1.87
N GLU A 52 -5.82 -5.54 -1.73
CA GLU A 52 -6.49 -6.18 -2.88
C GLU A 52 -7.12 -5.15 -3.84
N GLY A 53 -7.86 -4.18 -3.31
CA GLY A 53 -8.47 -3.13 -4.11
C GLY A 53 -7.43 -2.24 -4.83
N LYS A 54 -6.31 -1.95 -4.17
CA LYS A 54 -5.20 -1.22 -4.78
C LYS A 54 -4.57 -2.04 -5.91
N ALA A 55 -4.37 -3.34 -5.70
CA ALA A 55 -3.78 -4.22 -6.70
C ALA A 55 -4.64 -4.26 -7.99
N LEU A 56 -5.95 -4.41 -7.83
CA LEU A 56 -6.90 -4.38 -8.95
C LEU A 56 -6.86 -3.04 -9.70
N SER A 57 -6.89 -1.92 -8.98
CA SER A 57 -6.81 -0.59 -9.60
C SER A 57 -5.49 -0.35 -10.35
N ASP A 58 -4.38 -0.84 -9.80
CA ASP A 58 -3.08 -0.72 -10.45
C ASP A 58 -3.02 -1.61 -11.71
N MET A 59 -3.58 -2.83 -11.68
CA MET A 59 -3.68 -3.70 -12.86
C MET A 59 -4.52 -3.08 -13.98
N GLU A 60 -5.64 -2.42 -13.67
CA GLU A 60 -6.46 -1.71 -14.66
C GLU A 60 -5.68 -0.59 -15.34
N LYS A 61 -4.91 0.20 -14.58
CA LYS A 61 -4.05 1.26 -15.14
C LYS A 61 -2.97 0.67 -16.04
N ILE A 62 -2.35 -0.44 -15.63
CA ILE A 62 -1.34 -1.14 -16.44
C ILE A 62 -1.97 -1.64 -17.75
N LYS A 63 -3.17 -2.25 -17.69
CA LYS A 63 -3.91 -2.70 -18.88
C LYS A 63 -4.18 -1.56 -19.85
N ASN A 64 -4.66 -0.42 -19.35
CA ASN A 64 -4.91 0.74 -20.21
C ASN A 64 -3.61 1.27 -20.85
N ALA A 65 -2.52 1.35 -20.08
CA ALA A 65 -1.22 1.76 -20.61
C ALA A 65 -0.68 0.80 -21.68
N LEU A 66 -0.88 -0.50 -21.51
CA LEU A 66 -0.51 -1.52 -22.51
C LEU A 66 -1.33 -1.37 -23.79
N GLU A 67 -2.61 -1.04 -23.67
CA GLU A 67 -3.49 -0.80 -24.82
C GLU A 67 -3.12 0.48 -25.56
N ASP A 68 -2.86 1.58 -24.84
CA ASP A 68 -2.37 2.83 -25.45
C ASP A 68 -1.04 2.61 -26.19
N TYR A 69 -0.14 1.82 -25.61
CA TYR A 69 1.11 1.43 -26.27
C TYR A 69 0.84 0.62 -27.54
N ARG A 70 -0.12 -0.32 -27.53
CA ARG A 70 -0.50 -1.09 -28.71
C ARG A 70 -1.12 -0.20 -29.79
N VAL A 71 -1.95 0.77 -29.43
CA VAL A 71 -2.55 1.71 -30.38
C VAL A 71 -1.48 2.56 -31.06
N GLU A 72 -0.48 3.03 -30.30
CA GLU A 72 0.60 3.87 -30.84
C GLU A 72 1.62 3.08 -31.68
N TYR A 73 2.04 1.89 -31.21
CA TYR A 73 3.13 1.12 -31.82
C TYR A 73 2.69 -0.14 -32.58
N GLY A 74 1.39 -0.42 -32.63
CA GLY A 74 0.80 -1.56 -33.34
C GLY A 74 1.00 -2.92 -32.66
N ARG A 75 1.67 -2.99 -31.51
CA ARG A 75 1.97 -4.23 -30.78
C ARG A 75 2.11 -3.98 -29.29
N TYR A 76 1.90 -5.01 -28.48
CA TYR A 76 2.21 -4.95 -27.06
C TYR A 76 3.74 -4.97 -26.81
N PRO A 77 4.20 -4.49 -25.64
CA PRO A 77 5.61 -4.59 -25.26
C PRO A 77 6.07 -6.04 -25.27
N ILE A 78 7.23 -6.30 -25.87
CA ILE A 78 7.80 -7.65 -25.91
C ILE A 78 8.84 -7.81 -24.82
N ASN A 79 8.79 -8.94 -24.10
CA ASN A 79 9.79 -9.26 -23.10
C ASN A 79 11.06 -9.70 -23.82
N PHE A 80 12.06 -8.82 -23.90
CA PHE A 80 13.29 -9.11 -24.62
C PHE A 80 14.27 -10.05 -23.91
N LEU A 81 14.02 -10.50 -22.67
CA LEU A 81 14.93 -11.40 -21.95
C LEU A 81 14.18 -12.43 -21.09
N PRO A 82 14.55 -13.72 -21.14
CA PRO A 82 13.88 -14.79 -20.38
C PRO A 82 14.22 -14.81 -18.87
N ALA A 83 14.87 -13.78 -18.31
CA ALA A 83 15.42 -13.88 -16.94
C ALA A 83 15.26 -12.65 -16.03
N ASN A 84 14.54 -11.58 -16.41
CA ASN A 84 14.18 -10.54 -15.42
C ASN A 84 12.97 -9.71 -15.86
N THR A 85 11.99 -9.63 -14.96
CA THR A 85 10.58 -9.24 -15.15
C THR A 85 10.31 -7.75 -15.33
N THR A 86 11.12 -7.04 -16.11
CA THR A 86 11.13 -5.56 -16.06
C THR A 86 11.33 -4.81 -17.38
N ASN A 87 11.39 -5.50 -18.52
CA ASN A 87 11.55 -4.81 -19.81
C ASN A 87 10.26 -4.09 -20.26
N TRP A 88 9.08 -4.63 -19.95
CA TRP A 88 7.81 -4.04 -20.36
C TRP A 88 7.54 -2.66 -19.73
N VAL A 89 7.84 -2.49 -18.45
CA VAL A 89 7.68 -1.20 -17.74
C VAL A 89 8.57 -0.13 -18.38
N ALA A 90 9.80 -0.49 -18.72
CA ALA A 90 10.73 0.40 -19.40
C ALA A 90 10.20 0.81 -20.79
N GLN A 91 9.54 -0.08 -21.53
CA GLN A 91 8.90 0.26 -22.81
C GLN A 91 7.70 1.20 -22.64
N LEU A 92 6.89 1.04 -21.58
CA LEU A 92 5.77 1.94 -21.30
C LEU A 92 6.19 3.33 -20.82
N TRP A 93 7.44 3.50 -20.38
CA TRP A 93 7.93 4.74 -19.79
C TRP A 93 9.07 5.40 -20.57
N CYS A 94 10.18 4.69 -20.78
CA CYS A 94 11.37 5.24 -21.40
C CYS A 94 11.21 5.44 -22.91
N GLN A 95 10.50 4.54 -23.60
CA GLN A 95 10.31 4.64 -25.06
C GLN A 95 9.52 5.90 -25.48
N PRO A 96 8.36 6.24 -24.90
CA PRO A 96 7.70 7.50 -25.23
C PRO A 96 8.53 8.72 -24.81
N GLN A 97 9.24 8.66 -23.69
CA GLN A 97 10.08 9.75 -23.21
C GLN A 97 11.30 10.02 -24.10
N ALA A 98 11.90 8.99 -24.68
CA ALA A 98 12.96 9.14 -25.69
C ALA A 98 12.47 9.88 -26.95
N LEU A 99 11.16 9.87 -27.19
CA LEU A 99 10.49 10.61 -28.26
C LEU A 99 9.87 11.95 -27.78
N GLY A 100 10.18 12.38 -26.55
CA GLY A 100 9.63 13.61 -25.96
C GLY A 100 8.15 13.55 -25.57
N LYS A 101 7.55 12.35 -25.55
CA LYS A 101 6.14 12.13 -25.18
C LYS A 101 6.02 11.77 -23.70
N LYS A 102 4.81 11.96 -23.16
CA LYS A 102 4.47 11.52 -21.78
C LYS A 102 4.49 9.99 -21.69
N PRO A 103 4.90 9.41 -20.55
CA PRO A 103 4.85 7.96 -20.36
C PRO A 103 3.40 7.45 -20.34
N PHE A 104 3.19 6.20 -20.77
CA PHE A 104 1.86 5.57 -20.82
C PHE A 104 1.36 5.13 -19.44
N LEU A 105 2.28 4.73 -18.56
CA LEU A 105 1.95 4.26 -17.22
C LEU A 105 2.53 5.23 -16.19
N VAL A 106 1.75 5.64 -15.19
CA VAL A 106 2.27 6.35 -14.00
C VAL A 106 1.53 5.78 -12.79
N LEU A 107 2.24 5.09 -11.89
CA LEU A 107 1.68 4.55 -10.66
C LEU A 107 2.16 5.34 -9.44
N LYS A 108 1.27 5.49 -8.45
CA LYS A 108 1.57 6.21 -7.20
C LYS A 108 2.60 5.41 -6.38
N GLY A 109 3.72 6.04 -6.03
CA GLY A 109 4.85 5.40 -5.34
C GLY A 109 5.94 4.88 -6.27
N TRP A 110 5.74 5.00 -7.58
CA TRP A 110 6.77 4.70 -8.57
C TRP A 110 7.57 5.98 -8.87
N THR A 111 8.61 6.21 -8.08
CA THR A 111 9.55 7.31 -8.25
C THR A 111 10.87 6.77 -8.78
N ASP A 112 11.13 7.08 -10.05
CA ASP A 112 12.37 6.83 -10.79
C ASP A 112 12.60 5.39 -11.31
N PRO A 113 12.49 5.15 -12.63
CA PRO A 113 12.76 3.85 -13.24
C PRO A 113 14.24 3.44 -13.20
N ASN A 114 15.17 4.32 -12.82
CA ASN A 114 16.61 4.02 -12.84
C ASN A 114 17.09 3.15 -11.67
N ILE A 115 16.25 2.86 -10.68
CA ILE A 115 16.67 2.12 -9.46
C ILE A 115 15.88 0.82 -9.24
N ASN A 116 14.64 0.70 -9.75
CA ASN A 116 13.91 -0.57 -9.77
C ASN A 116 12.83 -0.52 -10.85
N TYR A 117 13.07 -1.20 -11.97
CA TYR A 117 12.21 -1.17 -13.16
C TYR A 117 10.81 -1.80 -12.97
N GLY A 118 10.41 -2.18 -11.76
CA GLY A 118 9.19 -2.92 -11.50
C GLY A 118 8.04 -2.03 -11.06
N ALA A 119 6.86 -2.22 -11.66
CA ALA A 119 5.61 -1.81 -11.02
C ALA A 119 5.40 -2.72 -9.80
N ILE A 120 5.37 -2.16 -8.59
CA ILE A 120 5.30 -2.93 -7.33
C ILE A 120 3.85 -3.02 -6.86
N ASP A 121 3.42 -4.22 -6.52
CA ASP A 121 2.13 -4.52 -5.94
C ASP A 121 2.08 -4.13 -4.43
N PRO A 122 0.90 -4.12 -3.81
CA PRO A 122 0.75 -3.71 -2.40
C PRO A 122 1.55 -4.57 -1.40
N TRP A 123 1.95 -5.78 -1.81
CA TRP A 123 2.70 -6.73 -0.98
C TRP A 123 4.22 -6.65 -1.22
N GLY A 124 4.68 -5.70 -2.05
CA GLY A 124 6.10 -5.44 -2.28
C GLY A 124 6.72 -6.27 -3.40
N ALA A 125 5.92 -7.05 -4.14
CA ALA A 125 6.35 -7.83 -5.29
C ALA A 125 6.10 -7.09 -6.61
N THR A 126 6.94 -7.31 -7.62
CA THR A 126 6.72 -6.70 -8.94
C THR A 126 5.56 -7.38 -9.69
N TYR A 127 4.69 -6.61 -10.35
CA TYR A 127 3.72 -7.16 -11.29
C TYR A 127 4.42 -7.94 -12.41
N ARG A 128 3.90 -9.11 -12.73
CA ARG A 128 4.43 -9.99 -13.76
C ARG A 128 3.66 -9.79 -15.04
N TYR A 129 4.41 -9.71 -16.13
CA TYR A 129 3.87 -9.56 -17.48
C TYR A 129 4.56 -10.56 -18.39
N LEU A 130 3.78 -11.30 -19.17
CA LEU A 130 4.27 -12.24 -20.16
C LEU A 130 3.62 -11.97 -21.51
N HIS A 131 4.40 -11.48 -22.47
CA HIS A 131 3.97 -11.41 -23.86
C HIS A 131 4.05 -12.79 -24.51
N ARG A 132 2.95 -13.25 -25.15
CA ARG A 132 2.92 -14.55 -25.81
C ARG A 132 3.30 -14.41 -27.28
N SER A 133 4.57 -14.62 -27.59
CA SER A 133 5.13 -14.40 -28.94
C SER A 133 4.69 -15.40 -30.03
N ALA A 134 3.87 -16.41 -29.70
CA ALA A 134 3.49 -17.50 -30.62
C ALA A 134 2.01 -17.54 -31.01
N SER A 135 1.18 -16.59 -30.56
CA SER A 135 -0.25 -16.59 -30.88
C SER A 135 -0.61 -15.41 -31.79
N PRO A 136 -1.24 -15.65 -32.95
CA PRO A 136 -1.91 -14.60 -33.72
C PRO A 136 -3.01 -13.87 -32.92
N TYR A 137 -3.56 -14.54 -31.88
CA TYR A 137 -4.51 -14.05 -30.87
C TYR A 137 -4.31 -14.92 -29.61
N ALA A 138 -3.85 -14.38 -28.48
CA ALA A 138 -3.46 -15.21 -27.32
C ALA A 138 -4.55 -15.33 -26.25
N ASP A 139 -4.84 -16.56 -25.79
CA ASP A 139 -5.51 -16.93 -24.53
C ASP A 139 -4.65 -17.85 -23.69
N HIS A 140 -4.59 -17.64 -22.37
CA HIS A 140 -5.08 -18.65 -21.41
C HIS A 140 -5.36 -17.91 -20.08
N ASN A 141 -6.28 -16.94 -20.02
CA ASN A 141 -7.63 -17.15 -19.42
C ASN A 141 -8.67 -16.10 -19.90
N ASP A 142 -8.34 -15.30 -20.92
CA ASP A 142 -9.26 -14.52 -21.75
C ASP A 142 -8.50 -14.23 -23.06
N SER A 143 -8.90 -14.87 -24.17
CA SER A 143 -8.21 -14.88 -25.48
C SER A 143 -8.12 -13.54 -26.19
N LYS A 144 -8.59 -12.47 -25.53
CA LYS A 144 -8.71 -11.15 -26.16
C LYS A 144 -7.37 -10.42 -26.30
N PHE A 145 -6.36 -10.73 -25.49
CA PHE A 145 -5.15 -9.93 -25.40
C PHE A 145 -3.88 -10.78 -25.50
N GLY A 146 -2.91 -10.32 -26.30
CA GLY A 146 -1.64 -11.01 -26.60
C GLY A 146 -0.67 -11.21 -25.41
N TYR A 147 -1.13 -11.05 -24.16
CA TYR A 147 -0.29 -11.03 -22.98
C TYR A 147 -1.02 -11.51 -21.71
N ASP A 148 -0.25 -12.00 -20.74
CA ASP A 148 -0.70 -12.32 -19.39
C ASP A 148 -0.13 -11.28 -18.39
N LEU A 149 -0.96 -10.77 -17.46
CA LEU A 149 -0.58 -9.81 -16.41
C LEU A 149 -1.11 -10.26 -15.05
N TRP A 150 -0.24 -10.39 -14.04
CA TRP A 150 -0.64 -10.83 -12.70
C TRP A 150 0.23 -10.25 -11.58
N SER A 151 -0.30 -10.26 -10.34
CA SER A 151 0.44 -9.98 -9.10
C SER A 151 0.81 -11.30 -8.42
N LEU A 152 1.87 -11.30 -7.59
CA LEU A 152 2.21 -12.46 -6.75
C LEU A 152 1.34 -12.57 -5.51
N GLY A 153 0.52 -11.55 -5.21
CA GLY A 153 -0.34 -11.56 -4.04
C GLY A 153 0.43 -11.53 -2.70
N PRO A 154 -0.31 -11.66 -1.59
CA PRO A 154 0.28 -11.70 -0.24
C PRO A 154 1.15 -12.94 0.02
N ASP A 155 0.96 -14.03 -0.74
CA ASP A 155 1.72 -15.27 -0.62
C ASP A 155 3.07 -15.23 -1.36
N GLY A 156 3.27 -14.26 -2.25
CA GLY A 156 4.56 -14.01 -2.90
C GLY A 156 5.04 -15.12 -3.82
N GLN A 157 4.19 -16.09 -4.16
CA GLN A 157 4.54 -17.29 -4.92
C GLN A 157 3.87 -17.29 -6.28
N THR A 158 4.63 -17.65 -7.32
CA THR A 158 4.04 -17.96 -8.63
C THR A 158 3.51 -19.39 -8.60
N ASN A 159 2.21 -19.55 -8.39
CA ASN A 159 1.56 -20.82 -8.65
C ASN A 159 1.25 -20.96 -10.15
N LEU A 160 2.32 -21.04 -10.98
CA LEU A 160 2.22 -21.26 -12.44
C LEU A 160 1.45 -22.55 -12.79
N ASN A 161 1.28 -23.44 -11.82
CA ASN A 161 0.72 -24.78 -11.99
C ASN A 161 -0.70 -24.93 -11.39
N ASN A 162 -1.26 -23.89 -10.75
CA ASN A 162 -2.44 -24.06 -9.89
C ASN A 162 -3.72 -23.35 -10.38
N TRP A 163 -3.76 -22.94 -11.65
CA TRP A 163 -4.94 -22.32 -12.27
C TRP A 163 -5.61 -23.17 -13.36
N THR A 164 -5.27 -24.46 -13.46
CA THR A 164 -5.93 -25.42 -14.39
C THR A 164 -6.88 -26.41 -13.72
N ALA A 165 -7.32 -26.20 -12.48
CA ALA A 165 -8.37 -27.03 -11.90
C ALA A 165 -9.07 -26.38 -10.70
N GLN A 166 -10.13 -25.62 -10.95
CA GLN A 166 -11.39 -25.67 -10.20
C GLN A 166 -12.55 -25.37 -11.14
#